data_AF-A0A0W8FKC0-F1
#
_entry.id   AF-A0A0W8FKC0-F1
#
_cell.length_a   1.000
_cell.length_b   1.000
_cell.length_c   1.000
_cell.angle_alpha   90.00
_cell.angle_beta   90.00
_cell.angle_gamma   90.00
#
_symmetry.space_group_name_H-M   'P 1'
#
loop_
_entity.id
_entity.type
_entity.pdbx_description
1 polymer ?
#
loop_
_entity_poly.entity_id
_entity_poly.type
_entity_poly.pdbx_seq_one_letter_code
_entity_poly.pdbx_strand_id
1 'polypeptide(L)' 'MDTRVIEVLTGLACLLLFLALVVGLPAVVSGDLLGIAYLLALVVFIVALSGAGYVINERIT' A
#
# COMPACT_ATOMS: atom_id res chain seq x y z
N MET A 1 -6.27 6.15 21.21
CA MET A 1 -6.69 4.86 20.62
C MET A 1 -5.66 3.83 21.03
N ASP A 2 -6.08 2.61 21.36
CA ASP A 2 -5.15 1.49 21.53
C ASP A 2 -4.23 1.37 20.31
N THR A 3 -2.94 1.15 20.55
CA THR A 3 -1.92 0.89 19.52
C THR A 3 -2.39 -0.09 18.45
N ARG A 4 -3.08 -1.14 18.90
CA ARG A 4 -3.66 -2.17 18.03
C ARG A 4 -4.65 -1.61 17.01
N VAL A 5 -5.43 -0.59 17.39
CA VAL A 5 -6.39 0.03 16.46
C VAL A 5 -5.67 0.82 15.38
N ILE A 6 -4.57 1.50 15.71
CA ILE A 6 -3.76 2.26 14.75
C ILE A 6 -3.08 1.30 13.75
N GLU A 7 -2.54 0.17 14.22
CA GLU A 7 -1.96 -0.86 13.35
C GLU A 7 -3.00 -1.41 12.35
N VAL A 8 -4.20 -1.75 12.84
CA VAL A 8 -5.29 -2.26 11.99
C VAL A 8 -5.75 -1.20 10.99
N LEU A 9 -5.94 0.05 11.42
CA LEU A 9 -6.35 1.14 10.53
C LEU A 9 -5.32 1.40 9.44
N THR A 10 -4.03 1.27 9.78
CA THR A 10 -2.94 1.51 8.85
C THR A 10 -2.80 0.39 7.82
N GLY A 11 -2.98 -0.85 8.25
CA GLY A 11 -3.11 -2.00 7.34
C GLY A 11 -4.30 -1.83 6.39
N LEU A 12 -5.45 -1.41 6.91
CA LEU A 12 -6.64 -1.13 6.10
C LEU A 12 -6.39 0.01 5.08
N ALA A 13 -5.72 1.08 5.50
CA ALA A 13 -5.39 2.21 4.63
C ALA A 13 -4.42 1.81 3.51
N CYS A 14 -3.39 1.03 3.80
CA CYS A 14 -2.48 0.49 2.78
C CYS A 14 -3.22 -0.43 1.81
N LEU A 15 -4.14 -1.27 2.31
CA LEU A 15 -4.94 -2.16 1.47
C LEU A 15 -5.84 -1.38 0.51
N LEU A 16 -6.49 -0.32 1.00
CA LEU A 16 -7.29 0.57 0.15
C LEU A 16 -6.42 1.28 -0.91
N LEU A 17 -5.23 1.73 -0.53
CA LEU A 17 -4.27 2.33 -1.46
C LEU A 17 -3.87 1.35 -2.56
N PHE A 18 -3.60 0.08 -2.21
CA PHE A 18 -3.28 -0.95 -3.20
C PHE A 18 -4.43 -1.24 -4.14
N LEU A 19 -5.66 -1.37 -3.61
CA LEU A 19 -6.86 -1.54 -4.40
C LEU A 19 -7.07 -0.38 -5.38
N ALA A 20 -6.88 0.84 -4.92
CA ALA A 20 -6.96 2.03 -5.77
C ALA A 20 -5.89 2.00 -6.88
N LEU A 21 -4.65 1.58 -6.57
CA LEU A 21 -3.62 1.39 -7.58
C LEU A 21 -4.02 0.33 -8.60
N VAL A 22 -4.46 -0.85 -8.17
CA VAL A 22 -4.80 -1.96 -9.08
C VAL A 22 -5.99 -1.60 -9.98
N VAL A 23 -7.03 -0.99 -9.43
CA VAL A 23 -8.23 -0.61 -10.20
C VAL A 23 -7.94 0.59 -11.10
N GLY A 24 -7.12 1.54 -10.64
CA GLY A 24 -6.76 2.74 -11.39
C GLY A 24 -5.72 2.49 -12.49
N LEU A 25 -4.79 1.55 -12.29
CA LEU A 25 -3.71 1.23 -13.22
C LEU A 25 -4.12 1.08 -14.69
N PRO A 26 -5.16 0.29 -15.03
CA PRO A 26 -5.56 0.12 -16.43
C PRO A 26 -6.05 1.40 -17.10
N ALA A 27 -6.48 2.41 -16.33
CA ALA A 27 -6.87 3.72 -16.84
C ALA A 27 -5.66 4.62 -17.14
N VAL A 28 -4.50 4.34 -16.55
CA VAL A 28 -3.26 5.14 -16.71
C VAL A 28 -2.25 4.47 -17.64
N VAL A 29 -2.22 3.14 -17.65
CA VAL A 29 -1.31 2.33 -18.47
C VAL A 29 -2.13 1.31 -19.25
N SER A 30 -2.02 1.32 -20.57
CA SER A 30 -2.70 0.39 -21.48
C SER A 30 -1.68 -0.31 -22.39
N GLY A 31 -1.89 -1.60 -22.69
CA GLY A 31 -1.01 -2.39 -23.58
C GLY A 31 -0.06 -3.35 -22.87
N ASP A 32 1.00 -3.82 -23.53
CA ASP A 32 1.92 -4.88 -23.03
C ASP A 32 2.63 -4.56 -21.70
N LEU A 33 2.72 -3.27 -21.33
CA LEU A 33 3.36 -2.83 -20.09
C LEU A 33 2.48 -2.94 -18.84
N LEU A 34 1.20 -3.33 -18.99
CA LEU A 34 0.25 -3.44 -17.86
C LEU A 34 0.72 -4.46 -16.80
N GLY A 35 1.33 -5.57 -17.23
CA GLY A 35 1.86 -6.59 -16.31
C GLY A 35 2.99 -6.03 -15.44
N ILE A 36 3.90 -5.27 -16.02
CA ILE A 36 5.02 -4.64 -15.30
C ILE A 36 4.49 -3.56 -14.34
N ALA A 37 3.49 -2.80 -14.77
CA ALA A 37 2.85 -1.80 -13.93
C ALA A 37 2.26 -2.41 -12.65
N TYR A 38 1.59 -3.56 -12.73
CA TYR A 38 1.07 -4.26 -11.55
C TYR A 38 2.16 -4.74 -10.60
N LEU A 39 3.28 -5.24 -11.14
CA LEU A 39 4.44 -5.61 -10.31
C LEU A 39 5.00 -4.39 -9.58
N LEU A 40 5.10 -3.24 -10.27
CA LEU A 40 5.56 -2.00 -9.66
C LEU A 40 4.58 -1.51 -8.58
N ALA A 41 3.28 -1.57 -8.83
CA ALA A 41 2.24 -1.26 -7.85
C ALA A 41 2.34 -2.14 -6.58
N LEU A 42 2.66 -3.43 -6.75
CA LEU A 42 2.88 -4.36 -5.65
C LEU A 42 4.13 -3.99 -4.85
N VAL A 43 5.24 -3.62 -5.51
CA VAL A 43 6.45 -3.13 -4.83
C VAL A 43 6.16 -1.87 -4.03
N VAL A 44 5.44 -0.90 -4.60
CA VAL A 44 5.02 0.33 -3.91
C VAL A 44 4.16 0.01 -2.70
N PHE A 45 3.22 -0.92 -2.82
CA PHE A 45 2.39 -1.34 -1.69
C PHE A 45 3.19 -1.97 -0.56
N ILE A 46 4.14 -2.86 -0.87
CA ILE A 46 5.00 -3.49 0.14
C ILE A 46 5.84 -2.43 0.87
N VAL A 47 6.42 -1.48 0.13
CA VAL A 47 7.22 -0.40 0.71
C VAL A 47 6.35 0.51 1.58
N ALA A 48 5.14 0.85 1.13
CA ALA A 48 4.19 1.64 1.91
C ALA A 48 3.79 0.93 3.22
N LEU A 49 3.49 -0.37 3.15
CA LEU A 49 3.10 -1.16 4.32
C LEU A 49 4.28 -1.34 5.30
N SER A 50 5.48 -1.60 4.79
CA SER A 50 6.69 -1.69 5.60
C SER A 50 7.05 -0.35 6.26
N GLY A 51 7.00 0.74 5.50
CA GLY A 51 7.27 2.09 6.02
C GLY A 51 6.24 2.53 7.06
N ALA A 52 4.96 2.25 6.82
CA ALA A 52 3.91 2.56 7.77
C ALA A 52 4.06 1.77 9.08
N GLY A 53 4.41 0.48 9.00
CA GLY A 53 4.74 -0.32 10.17
C GLY A 53 5.95 0.20 10.95
N TYR A 54 7.01 0.62 10.25
CA TYR A 54 8.20 1.21 10.89
C TYR A 54 7.88 2.52 11.60
N VAL A 55 7.15 3.44 10.94
CA VAL A 55 6.76 4.72 11.53
C VAL A 55 5.87 4.54 12.75
N ILE A 56 4.93 3.58 12.73
CA ILE A 56 4.13 3.26 13.91
C ILE A 56 5.03 2.74 15.04
N ASN A 57 5.95 1.81 14.74
CA ASN A 57 6.85 1.25 15.73
C ASN A 57 7.75 2.32 16.40
N GLU A 58 8.30 3.24 15.62
CA GLU A 58 9.15 4.35 16.10
C GLU A 58 8.37 5.38 16.93
N ARG A 59 7.07 5.55 16.69
CA ARG A 59 6.23 6.46 17.49
C ARG A 59 5.78 5.86 18.82
N ILE A 60 5.94 4.55 19.00
CA ILE A 60 5.42 3.79 20.15
C ILE A 60 6.56 3.29 21.06
N THR A 61 7.75 3.03 20.50
CA THR A 61 8.97 2.68 21.24
C THR A 61 9.79 3.93 21.53
#